data_AF-A0A351MT74-F1
#
_entry.id   AF-A0A351MT74-F1
#
_cell.length_a   1.000
_cell.length_b   1.000
_cell.length_c   1.000
_cell.angle_alpha   90.00
_cell.angle_beta   90.00
_cell.angle_gamma   90.00
#
_symmetry.space_group_name_H-M   'P 1'
#
loop_
_entity.id
_entity.type
_entity.pdbx_description
1 polymer ?
#
loop_
_entity_poly.entity_id
_entity_poly.type
_entity_poly.pdbx_seq_one_letter_code
_entity_poly.pdbx_strand_id
1 'polypeptide(L)'
;MRDDIPKWIGPPPPRTSSAWKSWLKKWQNYALEHLGDADALNPEMEFGLLSPTERKARLLAQEVDRQLFAGLSGDEFTLHLDLGDRDLVYAGTQAWLTGKAVFGHIPVQVAQKTDPWLERHATPARIAVAQAIHVGLLVGLRGKPCEEPDGIMASSAYVAAWIVGNAKAIEADPR
;
A
#
# COMPACT_ATOMS: atom_id res chain seq x y z
N MET A 1 12.86 -1.11 11.16
CA MET A 1 14.23 -0.70 10.77
C MET A 1 15.06 -1.96 10.54
N ARG A 2 15.89 -1.98 9.49
CA ARG A 2 16.70 -3.15 9.09
C ARG A 2 17.82 -3.48 10.10
N ASP A 3 17.93 -4.74 10.49
CA ASP A 3 18.90 -5.21 11.50
C ASP A 3 20.26 -5.62 10.92
N ASP A 4 20.36 -5.73 9.60
CA ASP A 4 21.55 -6.16 8.86
C ASP A 4 22.44 -4.98 8.41
N ILE A 5 22.17 -3.76 8.89
CA ILE A 5 23.07 -2.61 8.65
C ILE A 5 24.41 -2.90 9.35
N PRO A 6 25.54 -2.95 8.61
CA PRO A 6 26.83 -3.24 9.19
C PRO A 6 27.26 -2.22 10.24
N LYS A 7 27.85 -2.71 11.34
CA LYS A 7 28.35 -1.86 12.43
C LYS A 7 29.34 -0.77 11.97
N TRP A 8 30.10 -1.03 10.91
CA TRP A 8 31.07 -0.06 10.36
C TRP A 8 30.42 1.07 9.56
N ILE A 9 29.20 0.88 9.02
CA ILE A 9 28.40 1.96 8.43
C ILE A 9 27.84 2.86 9.53
N GLY A 10 27.49 2.26 10.67
CA GLY A 10 26.87 2.95 11.81
C GLY A 10 25.39 3.28 11.55
N PRO A 11 24.69 3.82 12.55
CA PRO A 11 23.28 4.16 12.41
C PRO A 11 23.05 5.31 11.42
N PRO A 12 21.88 5.36 10.75
CA PRO A 12 21.52 6.45 9.87
C PRO A 12 21.48 7.79 10.63
N PRO A 13 22.22 8.83 10.18
CA PRO A 13 22.13 10.17 10.75
C PRO A 13 20.83 10.86 10.33
N PRO A 14 20.48 12.04 10.90
CA PRO A 14 19.29 12.79 10.49
C PRO A 14 19.29 13.10 8.99
N ARG A 15 18.17 12.83 8.30
CA ARG A 15 18.06 12.93 6.83
C ARG A 15 18.39 14.31 6.25
N THR A 16 18.18 15.36 7.04
CA THR A 16 18.43 16.76 6.66
C THR A 16 19.91 17.15 6.77
N SER A 17 20.76 16.29 7.35
CA SER A 17 22.18 16.59 7.58
C SER A 17 23.05 16.35 6.34
N SER A 18 24.19 17.04 6.26
CA SER A 18 25.23 16.74 5.26
C SER A 18 25.80 15.33 5.44
N ALA A 19 25.86 14.83 6.69
CA ALA A 19 26.30 13.48 7.02
C ALA A 19 25.41 12.39 6.42
N TRP A 20 24.11 12.65 6.23
CA TRP A 20 23.17 11.72 5.59
C TRP A 20 23.60 11.34 4.19
N LYS A 21 24.00 12.31 3.35
CA LYS A 21 24.39 12.02 1.96
C LYS A 21 25.59 11.08 1.90
N SER A 22 26.59 11.31 2.74
CA SER A 22 27.79 10.48 2.82
C SER A 22 27.49 9.09 3.39
N TRP A 23 26.63 9.01 4.40
CA TRP A 23 26.18 7.74 4.98
C TRP A 23 25.36 6.92 3.98
N LEU A 24 24.38 7.55 3.33
CA LEU A 24 23.49 6.92 2.37
C LEU A 24 24.27 6.32 1.20
N LYS A 25 25.31 7.02 0.70
CA LYS A 25 26.17 6.49 -0.34
C LYS A 25 26.92 5.22 0.09
N LYS A 26 27.43 5.17 1.33
CA LYS A 26 28.08 3.96 1.87
C LYS A 26 27.09 2.80 1.99
N TRP A 27 25.89 3.10 2.50
CA TRP A 27 24.80 2.13 2.61
C TRP A 27 24.40 1.58 1.24
N GLN A 28 24.15 2.44 0.25
CA GLN A 28 23.75 2.04 -1.10
C GLN A 28 24.77 1.14 -1.76
N ASN A 29 26.06 1.48 -1.68
CA ASN A 29 27.12 0.63 -2.21
C ASN A 29 27.11 -0.75 -1.56
N TYR A 30 27.04 -0.81 -0.23
CA TYR A 30 26.99 -2.09 0.48
C TYR A 30 25.74 -2.91 0.11
N ALA A 31 24.57 -2.30 0.13
CA ALA A 31 23.30 -2.97 -0.17
C ALA A 31 23.25 -3.51 -1.60
N LEU A 32 23.76 -2.77 -2.59
CA LEU A 32 23.82 -3.22 -3.97
C LEU A 32 24.84 -4.34 -4.17
N GLU A 33 26.07 -4.16 -3.69
CA GLU A 33 27.18 -5.08 -3.95
C GLU A 33 27.12 -6.37 -3.13
N HIS A 34 26.63 -6.29 -1.89
CA HIS A 34 26.71 -7.40 -0.93
C HIS A 34 25.35 -8.04 -0.63
N LEU A 35 24.26 -7.28 -0.76
CA LEU A 35 22.90 -7.77 -0.46
C LEU A 35 22.05 -7.97 -1.72
N GLY A 36 22.52 -7.48 -2.88
CA GLY A 36 21.75 -7.52 -4.13
C GLY A 36 20.45 -6.71 -4.06
N ASP A 37 20.38 -5.74 -3.16
CA ASP A 37 19.13 -5.04 -2.84
C ASP A 37 18.97 -3.76 -3.66
N ALA A 38 18.25 -3.89 -4.78
CA ALA A 38 17.97 -2.79 -5.69
C ALA A 38 17.14 -1.65 -5.04
N ASP A 39 16.34 -1.94 -4.00
CA ASP A 39 15.55 -0.92 -3.29
C ASP A 39 16.42 0.08 -2.55
N ALA A 40 17.72 -0.19 -2.38
CA ALA A 40 18.68 0.77 -1.84
C ALA A 40 18.69 2.10 -2.63
N LEU A 41 18.34 2.05 -3.91
CA LEU A 41 18.23 3.22 -4.78
C LEU A 41 16.82 3.82 -4.83
N ASN A 42 15.82 3.16 -4.24
CA ASN A 42 14.41 3.55 -4.32
C ASN A 42 14.03 4.42 -3.10
N PRO A 43 13.80 5.74 -3.28
CA PRO A 43 13.39 6.61 -2.17
C PRO A 43 12.03 6.22 -1.57
N GLU A 44 11.12 5.64 -2.34
CA GLU A 44 9.80 5.22 -1.87
C GLU A 44 9.86 4.04 -0.92
N MET A 45 10.90 3.21 -1.06
CA MET A 45 11.25 2.11 -0.14
C MET A 45 12.25 2.54 0.93
N GLU A 46 12.30 3.85 1.22
CA GLU A 46 13.21 4.47 2.18
C GLU A 46 14.68 4.09 1.91
N PHE A 47 15.08 4.01 0.64
CA PHE A 47 16.41 3.58 0.22
C PHE A 47 16.78 2.19 0.78
N GLY A 48 15.82 1.26 0.78
CA GLY A 48 16.02 -0.12 1.23
C GLY A 48 16.18 -0.26 2.75
N LEU A 49 15.87 0.78 3.53
CA LEU A 49 15.96 0.77 5.00
C LEU A 49 14.75 0.14 5.69
N LEU A 50 13.65 -0.03 4.94
CA LEU A 50 12.49 -0.79 5.38
C LEU A 50 12.85 -2.28 5.50
N SER A 51 12.37 -2.91 6.57
CA SER A 51 12.35 -4.37 6.70
C SER A 51 11.48 -5.00 5.59
N PRO A 52 11.65 -6.30 5.31
CA PRO A 52 10.84 -6.97 4.29
C PRO A 52 9.33 -6.81 4.50
N THR A 53 8.87 -6.85 5.75
CA THR A 53 7.45 -6.67 6.09
C THR A 53 6.99 -5.23 5.85
N GLU A 54 7.78 -4.23 6.25
CA GLU A 54 7.47 -2.81 6.01
C GLU A 54 7.43 -2.51 4.49
N ARG A 55 8.29 -3.11 3.67
CA ARG A 55 8.26 -2.97 2.21
C ARG A 55 6.98 -3.54 1.61
N LYS A 56 6.59 -4.75 2.02
CA LYS A 56 5.33 -5.35 1.57
C LYS A 56 4.13 -4.49 1.95
N ALA A 57 4.12 -3.94 3.17
CA ALA A 57 3.06 -3.06 3.63
C ALA A 57 3.01 -1.74 2.83
N ARG A 58 4.18 -1.18 2.46
CA ARG A 58 4.28 0.00 1.60
C ARG A 58 3.77 -0.26 0.19
N LEU A 59 4.19 -1.36 -0.44
CA LEU A 59 3.69 -1.79 -1.75
C LEU A 59 2.18 -2.03 -1.74
N LEU A 60 1.68 -2.66 -0.67
CA LEU A 60 0.24 -2.87 -0.47
C LEU A 60 -0.51 -1.53 -0.41
N ALA A 61 -0.03 -0.57 0.37
CA ALA A 61 -0.63 0.75 0.47
C ALA A 61 -0.65 1.49 -0.87
N GLN A 62 0.45 1.45 -1.62
CA GLN A 62 0.54 2.04 -2.97
C GLN A 62 -0.46 1.39 -3.94
N GLU A 63 -0.60 0.07 -3.91
CA GLU A 63 -1.55 -0.63 -4.76
C GLU A 63 -3.01 -0.33 -4.38
N VAL A 64 -3.31 -0.27 -3.07
CA VAL A 64 -4.64 0.09 -2.56
C VAL A 64 -5.03 1.51 -2.99
N ASP A 65 -4.13 2.49 -2.79
CA ASP A 65 -4.34 3.87 -3.20
C ASP A 65 -4.65 3.99 -4.69
N ARG A 66 -3.76 3.41 -5.53
CA ARG A 66 -3.90 3.41 -6.99
C ARG A 66 -5.22 2.81 -7.45
N GLN A 67 -5.59 1.65 -6.91
CA GLN A 67 -6.77 0.91 -7.36
C GLN A 67 -8.08 1.52 -6.83
N LEU A 68 -8.06 2.07 -5.61
CA LEU A 68 -9.19 2.84 -5.10
C LEU A 68 -9.46 4.05 -5.99
N PHE A 69 -8.44 4.85 -6.31
CA PHE A 69 -8.61 5.99 -7.20
C PHE A 69 -9.14 5.60 -8.58
N ALA A 70 -8.63 4.52 -9.18
CA ALA A 70 -9.14 4.00 -10.44
C ALA A 70 -10.62 3.57 -10.33
N GLY A 71 -10.98 2.87 -9.27
CA GLY A 71 -12.37 2.47 -8.99
C GLY A 71 -13.31 3.68 -8.83
N LEU A 72 -12.89 4.70 -8.08
CA LEU A 72 -13.64 5.94 -7.87
C LEU A 72 -13.80 6.75 -9.15
N SER A 73 -12.79 6.76 -10.02
CA SER A 73 -12.81 7.46 -11.31
C SER A 73 -13.66 6.72 -12.35
N GLY A 74 -14.01 5.46 -12.06
CA GLY A 74 -14.82 4.62 -12.92
C GLY A 74 -14.02 3.89 -14.00
N ASP A 75 -12.69 3.88 -13.91
CA ASP A 75 -11.79 3.25 -14.87
C ASP A 75 -12.03 1.74 -14.97
N GLU A 76 -11.71 1.17 -16.13
CA GLU A 76 -11.78 -0.29 -16.33
C GLU A 76 -10.77 -1.01 -15.43
N PHE A 77 -11.22 -2.08 -14.78
CA PHE A 77 -10.34 -2.94 -14.02
C PHE A 77 -9.66 -3.96 -14.91
N THR A 78 -8.33 -3.90 -14.99
CA THR A 78 -7.53 -4.98 -15.56
C THR A 78 -6.99 -5.87 -14.43
N LEU A 79 -7.60 -7.05 -14.29
CA LEU A 79 -7.16 -8.05 -13.31
C LEU A 79 -5.91 -8.75 -13.83
N HIS A 80 -4.75 -8.39 -13.29
CA HIS A 80 -3.48 -9.05 -13.62
C HIS A 80 -3.21 -10.22 -12.67
N LEU A 81 -3.88 -11.36 -12.94
CA LEU A 81 -3.74 -12.58 -12.14
C LEU A 81 -2.36 -13.23 -12.20
N ASP A 82 -1.56 -12.84 -13.20
CA ASP A 82 -0.26 -13.43 -13.50
C ASP A 82 0.88 -12.71 -12.77
N LEU A 83 0.59 -11.55 -12.15
CA LEU A 83 1.58 -10.77 -11.40
C LEU A 83 1.80 -11.38 -10.01
N GLY A 84 3.08 -11.55 -9.66
CA GLY A 84 3.58 -12.56 -8.74
C GLY A 84 3.24 -12.45 -7.25
N ASP A 85 2.55 -11.41 -6.78
CA ASP A 85 2.13 -11.31 -5.38
C ASP A 85 0.61 -11.37 -5.24
N ARG A 86 0.10 -12.53 -4.83
CA ARG A 86 -1.33 -12.77 -4.62
C ARG A 86 -1.95 -11.86 -3.55
N ASP A 87 -1.16 -11.39 -2.57
CA ASP A 87 -1.67 -10.49 -1.54
C ASP A 87 -1.92 -9.09 -2.13
N LEU A 88 -1.02 -8.62 -2.99
CA LEU A 88 -1.20 -7.37 -3.73
C LEU A 88 -2.37 -7.47 -4.72
N VAL A 89 -2.47 -8.56 -5.48
CA VAL A 89 -3.60 -8.76 -6.43
C VAL A 89 -4.93 -8.78 -5.67
N TYR A 90 -4.99 -9.45 -4.52
CA TYR A 90 -6.20 -9.49 -3.70
C TYR A 90 -6.59 -8.11 -3.18
N ALA A 91 -5.64 -7.38 -2.58
CA ALA A 91 -5.88 -6.05 -2.04
C ALA A 91 -6.24 -5.04 -3.14
N GLY A 92 -5.55 -5.06 -4.27
CA GLY A 92 -5.82 -4.19 -5.42
C GLY A 92 -7.20 -4.45 -6.03
N THR A 93 -7.59 -5.72 -6.17
CA THR A 93 -8.95 -6.08 -6.64
C THR A 93 -10.01 -5.57 -5.67
N GLN A 94 -9.81 -5.80 -4.37
CA GLN A 94 -10.76 -5.33 -3.35
C GLN A 94 -10.84 -3.80 -3.30
N ALA A 95 -9.71 -3.12 -3.41
CA ALA A 95 -9.61 -1.66 -3.47
C ALA A 95 -10.40 -1.09 -4.65
N TRP A 96 -10.21 -1.63 -5.86
CA TRP A 96 -10.95 -1.18 -7.03
C TRP A 96 -12.47 -1.41 -6.88
N LEU A 97 -12.90 -2.60 -6.45
CA LEU A 97 -14.32 -2.91 -6.22
C LEU A 97 -14.93 -1.97 -5.18
N THR A 98 -14.20 -1.70 -4.10
CA THR A 98 -14.63 -0.80 -3.03
C THR A 98 -14.80 0.62 -3.57
N GLY A 99 -13.85 1.14 -4.33
CA GLY A 99 -13.95 2.46 -4.95
C GLY A 99 -15.12 2.55 -5.95
N LYS A 100 -15.26 1.55 -6.82
CA LYS A 100 -16.34 1.51 -7.82
C LYS A 100 -17.73 1.48 -7.18
N ALA A 101 -17.89 0.77 -6.07
CA ALA A 101 -19.16 0.65 -5.35
C ALA A 101 -19.63 1.96 -4.70
N VAL A 102 -18.74 2.90 -4.40
CA VAL A 102 -19.12 4.20 -3.80
C VAL A 102 -19.89 5.08 -4.78
N PHE A 103 -19.53 5.04 -6.06
CA PHE A 103 -20.07 5.96 -7.07
C PHE A 103 -20.84 5.27 -8.22
N GLY A 104 -20.96 3.94 -8.25
CA GLY A 104 -21.65 3.29 -9.34
C GLY A 104 -21.86 1.78 -9.23
N HIS A 105 -22.29 1.19 -10.34
CA HIS A 105 -22.51 -0.24 -10.49
C HIS A 105 -21.23 -0.95 -10.92
N ILE A 106 -20.96 -2.10 -10.31
CA ILE A 106 -19.88 -3.01 -10.73
C ILE A 106 -20.39 -3.84 -11.92
N PRO A 107 -19.74 -3.82 -13.09
CA PRO A 107 -20.17 -4.61 -14.24
C PRO A 107 -20.26 -6.10 -13.91
N VAL A 108 -21.35 -6.76 -14.32
CA VAL A 108 -21.62 -8.18 -14.03
C VAL A 108 -20.48 -9.09 -14.47
N GLN A 109 -19.84 -8.81 -15.62
CA GLN A 109 -18.73 -9.61 -16.12
C GLN A 109 -17.47 -9.50 -15.25
N VAL A 110 -17.29 -8.36 -14.59
CA VAL A 110 -16.20 -8.16 -13.63
C VAL A 110 -16.51 -8.94 -12.35
N ALA A 111 -17.70 -8.76 -11.78
CA ALA A 111 -18.14 -9.48 -10.57
C ALA A 111 -18.05 -11.01 -10.75
N GLN A 112 -18.52 -11.54 -11.89
CA GLN A 112 -18.47 -12.97 -12.22
C GLN A 112 -17.05 -13.55 -12.28
N LYS A 113 -16.01 -12.72 -12.47
CA LYS A 113 -14.61 -13.14 -12.47
C LYS A 113 -13.93 -12.89 -11.13
N THR A 114 -14.15 -11.72 -10.54
CA THR A 114 -13.47 -11.30 -9.31
C THR A 114 -14.02 -12.03 -8.10
N ASP A 115 -15.33 -12.20 -7.97
CA ASP A 115 -15.93 -12.77 -6.76
C ASP A 115 -15.48 -14.22 -6.54
N PRO A 116 -15.53 -15.12 -7.55
CA PRO A 116 -15.04 -16.49 -7.37
C PRO A 116 -13.53 -16.58 -7.12
N TRP A 117 -12.76 -15.63 -7.66
CA TRP A 117 -11.31 -15.58 -7.43
C TRP A 117 -10.99 -15.12 -6.01
N LEU A 118 -11.65 -14.06 -5.53
CA LEU A 118 -11.50 -13.55 -4.16
C LEU A 118 -11.92 -14.61 -3.15
N GLU A 119 -13.06 -15.28 -3.35
CA GLU A 119 -13.51 -16.36 -2.47
C GLU A 119 -12.48 -17.50 -2.39
N ARG A 120 -11.98 -17.95 -3.55
CA ARG A 120 -10.99 -19.04 -3.62
C ARG A 120 -9.66 -18.68 -2.94
N HIS A 121 -9.29 -17.41 -2.92
CA HIS A 121 -8.03 -16.93 -2.37
C HIS A 121 -8.17 -16.24 -1.02
N ALA A 122 -9.35 -16.28 -0.40
CA ALA A 122 -9.59 -15.68 0.89
C ALA A 122 -8.76 -16.39 1.98
N THR A 123 -7.91 -15.63 2.66
CA THR A 123 -7.24 -16.05 3.91
C THR A 123 -7.64 -15.07 5.01
N PRO A 124 -7.53 -15.44 6.30
CA PRO A 124 -7.85 -14.51 7.39
C PRO A 124 -7.13 -13.16 7.27
N ALA A 125 -5.85 -13.18 6.88
CA ALA A 125 -5.07 -11.97 6.66
C ALA A 125 -5.59 -11.12 5.49
N ARG A 126 -5.95 -11.74 4.36
CA ARG A 126 -6.53 -11.05 3.19
C ARG A 126 -7.91 -10.47 3.49
N ILE A 127 -8.73 -11.19 4.25
CA ILE A 127 -10.03 -10.71 4.71
C ILE A 127 -9.85 -9.50 5.63
N ALA A 128 -8.89 -9.52 6.56
CA ALA A 128 -8.59 -8.39 7.41
C ALA A 128 -8.14 -7.16 6.61
N VAL A 129 -7.30 -7.34 5.59
CA VAL A 129 -6.91 -6.28 4.65
C VAL A 129 -8.11 -5.75 3.86
N ALA A 130 -8.98 -6.63 3.35
CA ALA A 130 -10.18 -6.22 2.64
C ALA A 130 -11.14 -5.39 3.50
N GLN A 131 -11.36 -5.81 4.74
CA GLN A 131 -12.15 -5.08 5.73
C GLN A 131 -11.51 -3.73 6.04
N ALA A 132 -10.19 -3.70 6.23
CA ALA A 132 -9.43 -2.47 6.49
C ALA A 132 -9.57 -1.45 5.35
N ILE A 133 -9.49 -1.89 4.09
CA ILE A 133 -9.72 -1.04 2.90
C ILE A 133 -11.12 -0.43 2.94
N HIS A 134 -12.14 -1.27 3.13
CA HIS A 134 -13.54 -0.82 3.14
C HIS A 134 -13.83 0.17 4.26
N VAL A 135 -13.43 -0.19 5.50
CA VAL A 135 -13.65 0.64 6.67
C VAL A 135 -12.85 1.94 6.57
N GLY A 136 -11.57 1.87 6.16
CA GLY A 136 -10.71 3.03 5.98
C GLY A 136 -11.33 4.06 5.03
N LEU A 137 -11.78 3.62 3.85
CA LEU A 137 -12.44 4.49 2.87
C LEU A 137 -13.69 5.16 3.46
N LEU A 138 -14.57 4.40 4.11
CA LEU A 138 -15.81 4.93 4.69
C LEU A 138 -15.56 5.92 5.83
N VAL A 139 -14.55 5.66 6.67
CA VAL A 139 -14.16 6.57 7.76
C VAL A 139 -13.57 7.86 7.17
N GLY A 140 -12.70 7.75 6.16
CA GLY A 140 -12.11 8.88 5.45
C GLY A 140 -13.17 9.75 4.79
N LEU A 141 -14.12 9.15 4.05
CA LEU A 141 -15.24 9.86 3.41
C LEU A 141 -16.12 10.62 4.41
N ARG A 142 -16.12 10.22 5.69
CA ARG A 142 -16.86 10.89 6.77
C ARG A 142 -16.04 11.95 7.49
N GLY A 143 -14.79 12.20 7.08
CA GLY A 143 -13.88 13.14 7.74
C GLY A 143 -13.57 12.77 9.20
N LYS A 144 -13.69 11.49 9.55
CA LYS A 144 -13.43 11.00 10.92
C LYS A 144 -11.94 10.74 11.13
N PRO A 145 -11.44 10.79 12.38
CA PRO A 145 -10.06 10.45 12.69
C PRO A 145 -9.66 9.06 12.18
N CYS A 146 -8.39 8.92 11.82
CA CYS A 146 -7.79 7.65 11.41
C CYS A 146 -7.53 6.77 12.63
N GLU A 147 -8.27 5.66 12.76
CA GLU A 147 -8.11 4.67 13.83
C GLU A 147 -7.67 3.33 13.23
N GLU A 148 -6.38 3.07 13.30
CA GLU A 148 -5.76 1.93 12.61
C GLU A 148 -6.10 0.58 13.26
N PRO A 149 -6.43 -0.46 12.47
CA PRO A 149 -6.58 -1.81 12.99
C PRO A 149 -5.24 -2.47 13.33
N ASP A 150 -5.29 -3.54 14.12
CA ASP A 150 -4.11 -4.34 14.44
C ASP A 150 -3.49 -4.99 13.19
N GLY A 151 -2.15 -5.01 13.17
CA GLY A 151 -1.36 -5.67 12.14
C GLY A 151 -0.96 -4.73 11.00
N ILE A 152 0.34 -4.71 10.69
CA ILE A 152 0.96 -3.75 9.75
C ILE A 152 0.31 -3.71 8.35
N MET A 153 -0.11 -4.86 7.82
CA MET A 153 -0.72 -4.92 6.48
C MET A 153 -2.13 -4.33 6.49
N ALA A 154 -2.95 -4.66 7.49
CA ALA A 154 -4.29 -4.12 7.62
C ALA A 154 -4.25 -2.62 7.94
N SER A 155 -3.39 -2.20 8.87
CA SER A 155 -3.16 -0.77 9.16
C SER A 155 -2.73 0.00 7.91
N SER A 156 -1.76 -0.51 7.13
CA SER A 156 -1.29 0.18 5.91
C SER A 156 -2.38 0.30 4.85
N ALA A 157 -3.19 -0.73 4.65
CA ALA A 157 -4.32 -0.70 3.72
C ALA A 157 -5.45 0.23 4.20
N TYR A 158 -5.74 0.25 5.51
CA TYR A 158 -6.70 1.16 6.13
C TYR A 158 -6.27 2.62 5.91
N VAL A 159 -5.03 2.96 6.25
CA VAL A 159 -4.51 4.33 6.15
C VAL A 159 -4.54 4.81 4.70
N ALA A 160 -4.10 3.96 3.75
CA ALA A 160 -4.18 4.29 2.33
C ALA A 160 -5.63 4.61 1.92
N ALA A 161 -6.57 3.73 2.26
CA ALA A 161 -7.98 3.94 1.92
C ALA A 161 -8.59 5.16 2.61
N TRP A 162 -8.23 5.41 3.87
CA TRP A 162 -8.66 6.58 4.63
C TRP A 162 -8.17 7.88 4.00
N ILE A 163 -6.91 7.93 3.56
CA ILE A 163 -6.34 9.10 2.87
C ILE A 163 -7.14 9.42 1.61
N VAL A 164 -7.44 8.41 0.79
CA VAL A 164 -8.27 8.58 -0.42
C VAL A 164 -9.66 9.11 -0.07
N GLY A 165 -10.33 8.48 0.89
CA GLY A 165 -11.67 8.89 1.32
C GLY A 165 -11.70 10.30 1.88
N ASN A 166 -10.72 10.65 2.72
CA ASN A 166 -10.61 11.98 3.32
C ASN A 166 -10.31 13.06 2.28
N ALA A 167 -9.46 12.76 1.29
CA ALA A 167 -9.24 13.67 0.16
C ALA A 167 -10.55 13.96 -0.59
N LYS A 168 -11.37 12.93 -0.84
CA LYS A 168 -12.70 13.10 -1.47
C LYS A 168 -13.68 13.88 -0.59
N ALA A 169 -13.65 13.67 0.72
CA ALA A 169 -14.48 14.46 1.63
C ALA A 169 -14.11 15.95 1.60
N ILE A 170 -12.81 16.26 1.53
CA ILE A 170 -12.30 17.64 1.41
C ILE A 170 -12.69 18.24 0.05
N GLU A 171 -12.52 17.51 -1.05
CA GLU A 171 -12.92 17.98 -2.40
C GLU A 171 -14.42 18.31 -2.49
N ALA A 172 -15.26 17.60 -1.72
CA ALA A 172 -16.70 17.78 -1.71
C ALA A 172 -17.21 18.85 -0.71
N ASP A 173 -16.35 19.39 0.16
CA ASP A 173 -16.72 20.42 1.14
C ASP A 173 -16.65 21.82 0.46
N PRO A 174 -17.79 22.51 0.27
CA PRO A 174 -17.85 23.76 -0.50
C PRO A 174 -17.34 25.01 0.24
N ARG A 175 -16.48 24.85 1.25
CA ARG A 175 -15.95 25.96 2.07
C ARG A 175 -14.97 26.85 1.32
#